data_AF-A0A0N5CHN8-F1
#
_entry.id   AF-A0A0N5CHN8-F1
#
_cell.length_a   1.000
_cell.length_b   1.000
_cell.length_c   1.000
_cell.angle_alpha   90.00
_cell.angle_beta   90.00
_cell.angle_gamma   90.00
#
_symmetry.space_group_name_H-M   'P 1'
#
loop_
_entity.id
_entity.type
_entity.pdbx_description
1 polymer ?
#
loop_
_entity_poly.entity_id
_entity_poly.type
_entity_poly.pdbx_seq_one_letter_code
_entity_poly.pdbx_strand_id
1 'polypeptide(L)'
;MKSKTPEEALEELRFSGMPQGSIFEILTHKVFTGNRPTNSIFLQKMTPLTLGALIALYEHKLFVQGVIWNIHSYDQWGIELEKQLAKIILKELNEPEDVSNHDSCTNRLINFVKKNF
;
A
#
# COMPACT_ATOMS: atom_id res chain seq x y z
N MET A 1 -20.05 -9.70 -0.25
CA MET A 1 -19.23 -10.79 0.35
C MET A 1 -19.83 -11.15 1.70
N LYS A 2 -19.96 -12.44 2.03
CA LYS A 2 -20.65 -12.90 3.25
C LYS A 2 -19.92 -12.39 4.51
N SER A 3 -20.67 -11.92 5.49
CA SER A 3 -20.21 -11.70 6.87
C SER A 3 -20.20 -13.02 7.64
N LYS A 4 -19.63 -13.00 8.85
CA LYS A 4 -19.82 -14.02 9.89
C LYS A 4 -20.28 -13.31 11.15
N THR A 5 -21.51 -13.56 11.59
CA THR A 5 -22.08 -12.89 12.77
C THR A 5 -21.48 -13.46 14.07
N PRO A 6 -21.64 -12.76 15.22
CA PRO A 6 -21.25 -13.31 16.51
C PRO A 6 -21.91 -14.65 16.83
N GLU A 7 -23.17 -14.86 16.42
CA GLU A 7 -23.90 -16.11 16.63
C GLU A 7 -23.29 -17.24 15.80
N GLU A 8 -23.03 -17.01 14.51
CA GLU A 8 -22.38 -17.99 13.63
C GLU A 8 -20.96 -18.34 14.14
N ALA A 9 -20.20 -17.34 14.60
CA ALA A 9 -18.87 -17.54 15.16
C ALA A 9 -18.92 -18.31 16.49
N LEU A 10 -19.94 -18.07 17.32
CA LEU A 10 -20.15 -18.78 18.57
C LEU A 10 -20.51 -20.24 18.35
N GLU A 11 -21.38 -20.53 17.38
CA GLU A 11 -21.74 -21.90 17.00
C GLU A 11 -20.52 -22.68 16.48
N GLU A 12 -19.70 -22.05 15.61
CA GLU A 12 -18.45 -22.65 15.11
C GLU A 12 -17.47 -22.95 16.25
N LEU A 13 -17.30 -22.03 17.20
CA LEU A 13 -16.40 -22.22 18.34
C LEU A 13 -16.89 -23.31 19.30
N ARG A 14 -18.21 -23.40 19.53
CA ARG A 14 -18.80 -24.50 20.32
C ARG A 14 -18.62 -25.85 19.62
N PHE A 15 -18.80 -25.91 18.31
CA PHE A 15 -18.60 -27.14 17.54
C PHE A 15 -17.13 -27.59 17.53
N SER A 16 -16.18 -26.67 17.68
CA SER A 16 -14.75 -26.99 17.74
C SER A 16 -14.29 -27.66 19.04
N GLY A 17 -15.18 -27.82 20.03
CA GLY A 17 -14.89 -28.50 21.30
C GLY A 17 -14.06 -27.68 22.30
N MET A 18 -13.97 -26.36 22.09
CA MET A 18 -13.19 -25.46 22.95
C MET A 18 -13.87 -25.25 24.32
N PRO A 19 -13.11 -25.12 25.43
CA PRO A 19 -13.67 -24.80 26.74
C PRO A 19 -14.46 -23.49 26.72
N GLN A 20 -15.65 -23.47 27.34
CA GLN A 20 -16.56 -22.31 27.35
C GLN A 20 -15.88 -21.00 27.82
N GLY A 21 -14.94 -21.07 28.76
CA GLY A 21 -14.19 -19.90 29.24
C GLY A 21 -13.32 -19.24 28.17
N SER A 22 -12.69 -20.04 27.30
CA SER A 22 -11.81 -19.54 26.24
C SER A 22 -12.57 -19.05 25.00
N ILE A 23 -13.82 -19.46 24.82
CA ILE A 23 -14.65 -19.05 23.67
C ILE A 23 -14.88 -17.53 23.68
N PHE A 24 -15.20 -16.96 24.84
CA PHE A 24 -15.46 -15.52 24.95
C PHE A 24 -14.21 -14.66 24.74
N GLU A 25 -13.02 -15.19 25.04
CA GLU A 25 -11.74 -14.49 24.81
C GLU A 25 -11.46 -14.30 23.32
N ILE A 26 -11.90 -15.25 22.46
CA ILE A 26 -11.57 -15.24 21.02
C ILE A 26 -12.74 -14.91 20.09
N LEU A 27 -13.97 -14.83 20.62
CA LEU A 27 -15.18 -14.65 19.81
C LEU A 27 -15.10 -13.43 18.89
N THR A 28 -14.67 -12.29 19.41
CA THR A 28 -14.56 -11.03 18.65
C THR A 28 -13.55 -11.12 17.50
N HIS A 29 -12.49 -11.92 17.65
CA HIS A 29 -11.49 -12.17 16.61
C HIS A 29 -12.00 -13.09 15.49
N LYS A 30 -13.15 -13.77 15.69
CA LYS A 30 -13.77 -14.67 14.73
C LYS A 30 -14.99 -14.06 14.01
N VAL A 31 -15.43 -12.87 14.41
CA VAL A 31 -16.50 -12.13 13.73
C VAL A 31 -15.96 -11.48 12.47
N PHE A 32 -16.68 -11.63 11.35
CA PHE A 32 -16.35 -10.99 10.09
C PHE A 32 -17.49 -10.04 9.70
N THR A 33 -17.23 -8.73 9.70
CA THR A 33 -18.26 -7.71 9.40
C THR A 33 -18.78 -7.76 7.96
N GLY A 34 -18.09 -8.44 7.04
CA GLY A 34 -18.48 -8.51 5.64
C GLY A 34 -18.50 -7.11 5.00
N ASN A 35 -19.45 -6.90 4.09
CA ASN A 35 -19.67 -5.61 3.38
C ASN A 35 -18.42 -4.99 2.75
N ARG A 36 -17.52 -5.85 2.24
CA ARG A 36 -16.35 -5.42 1.47
C ARG A 36 -16.67 -5.57 -0.01
N PRO A 37 -16.72 -4.47 -0.80
CA PRO A 37 -17.00 -4.54 -2.22
C PRO A 37 -15.82 -5.20 -2.96
N THR A 38 -16.12 -6.02 -3.96
CA THR A 38 -15.14 -6.73 -4.78
C THR A 38 -15.58 -6.73 -6.23
N ASN A 39 -14.64 -6.54 -7.15
CA ASN A 39 -14.85 -6.81 -8.57
C ASN A 39 -14.16 -8.13 -8.92
N SER A 40 -14.88 -9.05 -9.56
CA SER A 40 -14.30 -10.28 -10.11
C SER A 40 -14.31 -10.20 -11.62
N ILE A 41 -13.12 -10.19 -12.23
CA ILE A 41 -12.94 -10.11 -13.69
C ILE A 41 -12.44 -11.48 -14.16
N PHE A 42 -13.23 -12.15 -14.99
CA PHE A 42 -12.91 -13.48 -15.50
C PHE A 42 -12.39 -13.39 -16.93
N LEU A 43 -11.28 -14.10 -17.20
CA LEU A 43 -10.70 -14.27 -18.52
C LEU A 43 -10.67 -15.76 -18.84
N GLN A 44 -11.05 -16.14 -20.06
CA GLN A 44 -11.06 -17.55 -20.47
C GLN A 44 -9.65 -18.15 -20.50
N LYS A 45 -8.65 -17.37 -20.92
CA LYS A 45 -7.23 -17.73 -20.92
C LYS A 45 -6.36 -16.48 -20.85
N MET A 46 -5.22 -16.60 -20.20
CA MET A 46 -4.16 -15.59 -20.23
C MET A 46 -3.41 -15.68 -21.57
N THR A 47 -3.63 -14.70 -22.44
CA THR A 47 -2.97 -14.56 -23.75
C THR A 47 -2.45 -13.13 -23.88
N PRO A 48 -1.54 -12.83 -24.83
CA PRO A 48 -1.11 -11.45 -25.07
C PRO A 48 -2.29 -10.50 -25.33
N LEU A 49 -3.31 -10.97 -26.04
CA LEU A 49 -4.53 -10.20 -26.29
C LEU A 49 -5.30 -9.89 -24.99
N THR A 50 -5.58 -10.90 -24.17
CA THR A 50 -6.35 -10.69 -22.93
C THR A 50 -5.56 -9.92 -21.88
N LEU A 51 -4.22 -10.02 -21.89
CA LEU A 51 -3.35 -9.16 -21.09
C LEU A 51 -3.45 -7.71 -21.51
N GLY A 52 -3.28 -7.42 -22.81
CA GLY A 52 -3.38 -6.07 -23.35
C GLY A 52 -4.74 -5.44 -23.04
N ALA A 53 -5.82 -6.19 -23.21
CA ALA A 53 -7.17 -5.73 -22.87
C ALA A 53 -7.32 -5.42 -21.37
N LEU A 54 -6.73 -6.24 -20.49
CA LEU A 54 -6.77 -5.99 -19.04
C LEU A 54 -5.96 -4.75 -18.65
N ILE A 55 -4.80 -4.53 -19.27
CA ILE A 55 -3.99 -3.32 -19.04
C ILE A 55 -4.78 -2.08 -19.50
N ALA A 56 -5.29 -2.09 -20.74
CA ALA A 56 -6.07 -0.99 -21.31
C ALA A 56 -7.32 -0.67 -20.47
N LEU A 57 -7.98 -1.69 -19.89
CA LEU A 57 -9.09 -1.49 -18.96
C LEU A 57 -8.69 -0.61 -17.76
N TYR A 58 -7.52 -0.85 -17.18
CA TYR A 58 -7.03 -0.06 -16.04
C TYR A 58 -6.50 1.32 -16.47
N GLU A 59 -5.87 1.44 -17.63
CA GLU A 59 -5.48 2.75 -18.19
C GLU A 59 -6.71 3.66 -18.36
N HIS A 60 -7.79 3.13 -18.94
CA HIS A 60 -9.03 3.89 -19.10
C HIS A 60 -9.76 4.11 -17.78
N LYS A 61 -9.69 3.19 -16.82
CA LYS A 61 -10.19 3.43 -15.46
C LYS A 61 -9.53 4.66 -14.83
N LEU A 62 -8.20 4.75 -14.92
CA LEU A 62 -7.44 5.89 -14.38
C LEU A 62 -7.77 7.18 -15.12
N PHE A 63 -7.88 7.14 -16.45
CA PHE A 63 -8.32 8.28 -17.24
C PHE A 63 -9.69 8.81 -16.80
N VAL A 64 -10.70 7.94 -16.69
CA VAL A 64 -12.05 8.32 -16.26
C VAL A 64 -12.03 8.94 -14.86
N GLN A 65 -11.28 8.36 -13.93
CA GLN A 65 -11.11 8.92 -12.58
C GLN A 65 -10.46 10.31 -12.61
N GLY A 66 -9.42 10.50 -13.43
CA GLY A 66 -8.76 11.79 -13.62
C GLY A 66 -9.70 12.88 -14.13
N VAL A 67 -10.51 12.55 -15.15
CA VAL A 67 -11.52 13.47 -15.70
C VAL A 67 -12.57 13.83 -14.63
N ILE A 68 -13.07 12.85 -13.88
CA ILE A 68 -14.05 13.09 -12.80
C ILE A 68 -13.46 14.00 -11.72
N TRP A 69 -12.21 13.77 -11.32
CA TRP A 69 -11.54 14.58 -10.30
C TRP A 69 -10.98 15.90 -10.82
N ASN A 70 -11.08 16.16 -12.13
CA ASN A 70 -10.53 17.34 -12.78
C ASN A 70 -9.02 17.54 -12.49
N ILE A 71 -8.26 16.45 -12.59
CA ILE A 71 -6.81 16.43 -12.44
C ILE A 71 -6.14 15.94 -13.72
N HIS A 72 -4.86 16.26 -13.89
CA HIS A 72 -4.09 15.84 -15.06
C HIS A 72 -3.42 14.48 -14.81
N SER A 73 -4.04 13.39 -15.27
CA SER A 73 -3.54 12.01 -15.05
C SER A 73 -2.22 11.66 -15.73
N TYR A 74 -1.68 12.53 -16.57
CA TYR A 74 -0.51 12.26 -17.40
C TYR A 74 0.71 13.10 -17.04
N ASP A 75 0.66 13.86 -15.94
CA ASP A 75 1.84 14.55 -15.42
C ASP A 75 2.40 13.84 -14.19
N GLN A 76 3.61 14.23 -13.80
CA GLN A 76 4.34 13.64 -12.67
C GLN A 76 5.33 14.64 -12.06
N TRP A 77 4.91 15.88 -11.86
CA TRP A 77 5.77 16.96 -11.33
C TRP A 77 6.32 16.66 -9.92
N GLY A 78 5.61 15.85 -9.14
CA GLY A 78 6.01 15.48 -7.78
C GLY A 78 7.37 14.80 -7.65
N ILE A 79 7.94 14.27 -8.75
CA ILE A 79 9.24 13.58 -8.72
C ILE A 79 10.44 14.53 -8.85
N GLU A 80 10.23 15.79 -9.21
CA GLU A 80 11.33 16.69 -9.60
C GLU A 80 12.16 17.14 -8.41
N LEU A 81 11.51 17.53 -7.31
CA LEU A 81 12.19 18.01 -6.12
C LEU A 81 13.10 16.91 -5.53
N GLU A 82 12.60 15.68 -5.46
CA GLU A 82 13.38 14.55 -4.96
C GLU A 82 14.61 14.28 -5.82
N LYS A 83 14.49 14.33 -7.15
CA LYS A 83 15.62 14.17 -8.07
C LYS A 83 16.67 15.27 -7.91
N GLN A 84 16.25 16.50 -7.59
CA GLN A 84 17.17 17.62 -7.36
C GLN A 84 17.91 17.43 -6.03
N LEU A 85 17.19 17.14 -4.94
CA LEU A 85 17.76 16.94 -3.62
C LEU A 85 18.71 15.74 -3.58
N ALA A 86 18.33 14.62 -4.21
CA ALA A 86 19.17 13.42 -4.26
C ALA A 86 20.52 13.67 -4.93
N LYS A 87 20.59 14.51 -5.96
CA LYS A 87 21.87 14.87 -6.62
C LYS A 87 22.79 15.68 -5.70
N ILE A 88 22.22 16.59 -4.91
CA ILE A 88 22.97 17.41 -3.95
C ILE A 88 23.54 16.50 -2.87
N ILE A 89 22.68 15.68 -2.24
CA ILE A 89 23.07 14.77 -1.16
C ILE A 89 24.10 13.75 -1.65
N LEU A 90 23.94 13.21 -2.87
CA LEU A 90 24.91 12.28 -3.45
C LEU A 90 26.32 12.88 -3.54
N LYS A 91 26.42 14.17 -3.87
CA LYS A 91 27.73 14.85 -3.90
C LYS A 91 28.32 14.97 -2.49
N GLU A 92 27.52 15.44 -1.54
CA GLU A 92 27.94 15.65 -0.15
C GLU A 92 28.35 14.34 0.55
N LEU A 93 27.75 13.20 0.17
CA LEU A 93 28.14 11.88 0.67
C LEU A 93 29.55 11.46 0.21
N ASN A 94 30.03 11.95 -0.93
CA ASN A 94 31.35 11.63 -1.47
C ASN A 94 32.46 12.58 -0.97
N GLU A 95 32.09 13.70 -0.35
CA GLU A 95 33.03 14.66 0.23
C GLU A 95 33.43 14.20 1.64
N PRO A 96 34.65 14.49 2.13
CA PRO A 96 35.08 14.05 3.45
C PRO A 96 34.52 14.90 4.60
N GLU A 97 34.07 16.13 4.36
CA GLU A 97 33.63 17.05 5.43
C GLU A 97 32.21 16.79 5.95
N ASP A 98 31.95 17.09 7.22
CA ASP A 98 30.58 17.05 7.77
C ASP A 98 29.66 18.08 7.10
N VAL A 99 28.41 17.68 6.85
CA VAL A 99 27.39 18.50 6.20
C VAL A 99 26.61 19.32 7.23
N SER A 100 26.38 20.60 6.93
CA SER A 100 25.61 21.54 7.79
C SER A 100 24.59 22.40 7.03
N ASN A 101 24.36 22.14 5.74
CA ASN A 101 23.62 23.04 4.85
C ASN A 101 22.12 22.70 4.69
N HIS A 102 21.65 21.61 5.30
CA HIS A 102 20.22 21.22 5.30
C HIS A 102 19.58 21.46 6.66
N ASP A 103 18.34 21.00 6.83
CA ASP A 103 17.71 20.95 8.14
C ASP A 103 18.49 20.02 9.09
N SER A 104 18.26 20.20 10.39
CA SER A 104 19.01 19.48 11.43
C SER A 104 18.87 17.96 11.37
N CYS A 105 17.76 17.43 10.84
CA CYS A 105 17.56 15.99 10.71
C CYS A 105 18.40 15.45 9.55
N THR A 106 18.28 16.07 8.38
CA THR A 106 19.01 15.67 7.17
C THR A 106 20.53 15.73 7.38
N ASN A 107 21.05 16.81 7.97
CA ASN A 107 22.48 16.91 8.29
C ASN A 107 22.95 15.77 9.21
N ARG A 108 22.19 15.49 10.28
CA ARG A 108 22.53 14.41 11.23
C ARG A 108 22.53 13.04 10.56
N LEU A 109 21.56 12.78 9.68
CA LEU A 109 21.48 11.51 8.97
C LEU A 109 22.63 11.33 7.98
N ILE A 110 22.94 12.36 7.18
CA ILE A 110 24.05 12.31 6.23
C ILE A 110 25.37 12.05 6.96
N ASN A 111 25.68 12.82 8.02
CA ASN A 111 26.93 12.66 8.76
C ASN A 111 26.99 11.33 9.52
N PHE A 112 25.86 10.83 10.02
CA PHE A 112 25.79 9.48 10.59
C PHE A 112 26.14 8.42 9.55
N VAL A 113 25.59 8.50 8.34
CA VAL A 113 25.92 7.54 7.26
C VAL A 113 27.40 7.62 6.91
N LYS A 114 27.96 8.81 6.68
CA LYS A 114 29.37 9.01 6.33
C LYS A 114 30.36 8.47 7.37
N LYS A 115 29.97 8.44 8.65
CA LYS A 115 30.82 7.93 9.73
C LYS A 115 30.78 6.41 9.89
N ASN A 116 29.68 5.77 9.46
CA ASN A 116 29.42 4.36 9.73
C ASN A 116 29.47 3.47 8.47
N PHE A 117 29.58 4.06 7.29
CA PHE A 117 29.70 3.40 5.99
C PHE A 117 30.78 4.10 5.15
#